data_AF-A0A8C9ABN0-F1
#
_entry.id   AF-A0A8C9ABN0-F1
#
_cell.length_a   1.000
_cell.length_b   1.000
_cell.length_c   1.000
_cell.angle_alpha   90.00
_cell.angle_beta   90.00
_cell.angle_gamma   90.00
#
_symmetry.space_group_name_H-M   'P 1'
#
loop_
_entity.id
_entity.type
_entity.pdbx_description
1 polymer ?
#
loop_
_entity_poly.entity_id
_entity_poly.type
_entity_poly.pdbx_seq_one_letter_code
_entity_poly.pdbx_strand_id
1 'polypeptide(L)'
;MRALTLLTLLALALLCLAGLAGAKPSSAESDKGAAFMSKQEGSEVIKRPKRYLYHWLGAPAPYPYPDPLEPKREVCELNPDCDELADHIGFQEAYRRFYGTA
;
A
#
# COMPACT_ATOMS: atom_id res chain seq x y z
N MET A 1 -4.83 63.89 36.39
CA MET A 1 -4.06 62.62 36.45
C MET A 1 -4.95 61.42 36.74
N ARG A 2 -5.65 61.36 37.88
CA ARG A 2 -6.48 60.19 38.28
C ARG A 2 -7.65 59.87 37.34
N ALA A 3 -8.32 60.89 36.80
CA ALA A 3 -9.41 60.68 35.84
C ALA A 3 -8.92 60.08 34.52
N LEU A 4 -7.73 60.50 34.06
CA LEU A 4 -7.11 59.95 32.84
C LEU A 4 -6.75 58.47 33.03
N THR A 5 -6.19 58.11 34.20
CA THR A 5 -5.84 56.72 34.51
C THR A 5 -7.08 55.82 34.61
N LEU A 6 -8.20 56.35 35.11
CA LEU A 6 -9.46 55.59 35.17
C LEU A 6 -10.03 55.36 33.77
N LEU A 7 -9.96 56.37 32.88
CA LEU A 7 -10.39 56.24 31.50
C LEU A 7 -9.54 55.23 30.71
N THR A 8 -8.23 55.22 30.92
CA THR A 8 -7.33 54.23 30.28
C THR A 8 -7.61 52.81 30.77
N LEU A 9 -7.89 52.62 32.07
CA LEU A 9 -8.22 51.31 32.63
C LEU A 9 -9.58 50.80 32.13
N LEU A 10 -10.58 51.68 32.01
CA LEU A 10 -11.88 51.34 31.44
C LEU A 10 -11.77 50.95 29.96
N ALA A 11 -10.96 51.67 29.18
CA ALA A 11 -10.73 51.35 27.77
C ALA A 11 -10.02 49.99 27.60
N LEU A 12 -9.02 49.70 28.43
CA LEU A 12 -8.35 48.40 28.45
C LEU A 12 -9.30 47.27 28.85
N ALA A 13 -10.14 47.46 29.87
CA ALA A 13 -11.12 46.46 30.30
C ALA A 13 -12.14 46.14 29.18
N LEU A 14 -12.64 47.15 28.48
CA LEU A 14 -13.52 46.97 27.31
C LEU A 14 -12.83 46.23 26.17
N LEU A 15 -11.55 46.50 25.89
CA LEU A 15 -10.76 45.79 24.89
C LEU A 15 -10.57 44.31 25.24
N CYS A 16 -10.26 44.01 26.51
CA CYS A 16 -10.07 42.63 26.98
C CYS A 16 -11.37 41.81 26.91
N LEU A 17 -12.51 42.42 27.23
CA LEU A 17 -13.82 41.77 27.17
C LEU A 17 -14.29 41.56 25.72
N ALA A 18 -14.02 42.51 24.82
CA ALA A 18 -14.33 42.38 23.40
C ALA A 18 -13.43 41.34 22.68
N GLY A 19 -12.15 41.25 23.08
CA GLY A 19 -11.24 40.21 22.60
C GLY A 19 -11.65 38.79 23.01
N LEU A 20 -12.31 38.64 24.16
CA LEU A 20 -12.79 37.35 24.65
C LEU A 20 -14.10 36.90 23.96
N ALA A 21 -14.89 37.84 23.42
CA ALA A 21 -16.13 37.53 22.69
C ALA A 21 -15.90 37.15 21.21
N GLY A 22 -14.69 37.37 20.67
CA GLY A 22 -14.28 36.99 19.32
C GLY A 22 -13.69 35.58 19.19
N ALA A 23 -13.39 34.91 20.30
CA ALA A 23 -12.88 33.54 20.31
C ALA A 23 -14.01 32.56 20.69
N LYS A 24 -14.89 32.25 19.74
CA LYS A 24 -15.83 31.13 19.86
C LYS A 24 -15.01 29.81 19.84
N PRO A 25 -15.36 28.80 20.64
CA PRO A 25 -14.38 27.91 21.25
C PRO A 25 -13.92 26.85 20.25
N SER A 26 -12.63 26.78 19.95
CA SER A 26 -12.06 25.53 19.48
C SER A 26 -11.87 24.67 20.72
N SER A 27 -12.77 23.69 20.89
CA SER A 27 -12.52 22.55 21.76
C SER A 27 -11.10 22.07 21.50
N ALA A 28 -10.21 22.26 22.48
CA ALA A 28 -9.00 21.48 22.56
C ALA A 28 -9.40 20.07 23.03
N GLU A 29 -10.16 19.36 22.19
CA GLU A 29 -10.09 17.91 22.20
C GLU A 29 -8.68 17.60 21.75
N SER A 30 -7.85 17.25 22.73
CA SER A 30 -6.51 16.73 22.53
C SER A 30 -6.60 15.61 21.49
N ASP A 31 -6.08 15.91 20.31
CA ASP A 31 -5.94 15.05 19.14
C ASP A 31 -5.00 13.86 19.48
N LYS A 32 -5.50 12.95 20.31
CA LYS A 32 -4.89 11.66 20.65
C LYS A 32 -5.40 10.54 19.74
N GLY A 33 -6.02 10.89 18.62
CA GLY A 33 -6.72 9.97 17.72
C GLY A 33 -6.09 9.83 16.33
N ALA A 34 -5.15 10.67 15.93
CA ALA A 34 -4.56 10.66 14.59
C ALA A 34 -3.80 9.37 14.21
N ALA A 35 -3.59 8.43 15.15
CA ALA A 35 -2.99 7.12 14.88
C ALA A 35 -4.01 6.04 14.46
N PHE A 36 -5.32 6.30 14.57
CA PHE A 36 -6.36 5.36 14.19
C PHE A 36 -7.25 6.00 13.13
N MET A 37 -7.23 5.43 11.93
CA MET A 37 -8.15 5.82 10.87
C MET A 37 -9.59 5.71 11.36
N SER A 38 -10.44 6.64 10.92
CA SER A 38 -11.85 6.62 11.26
C SER A 38 -12.49 5.29 10.82
N LYS A 39 -13.48 4.80 11.56
CA LYS A 39 -14.21 3.56 11.25
C LYS A 39 -14.80 3.57 9.83
N GLN A 40 -15.05 4.76 9.28
CA GLN A 40 -15.55 4.98 7.94
C GLN A 40 -14.46 4.79 6.87
N GLU A 41 -13.23 5.29 7.08
CA GLU A 41 -12.08 5.00 6.20
C GLU A 41 -11.69 3.52 6.20
N GLY A 42 -11.71 2.86 7.37
CA GLY A 42 -11.47 1.42 7.45
C GLY A 42 -12.47 0.60 6.61
N SER A 43 -13.70 1.10 6.46
CA SER A 43 -14.74 0.44 5.67
C SER A 43 -14.54 0.59 4.15
N GLU A 44 -13.89 1.66 3.69
CA GLU A 44 -13.51 1.79 2.28
C GLU A 44 -12.41 0.80 1.89
N VAL A 45 -11.47 0.47 2.79
CA VAL A 45 -10.43 -0.54 2.52
C VAL A 45 -11.04 -1.93 2.27
N ILE A 46 -12.19 -2.24 2.89
CA ILE A 46 -12.93 -3.51 2.69
C ILE A 46 -13.66 -3.54 1.33
N LYS A 47 -14.00 -2.38 0.75
CA LYS A 47 -14.57 -2.31 -0.60
C LYS A 47 -13.55 -2.63 -1.69
N ARG A 48 -12.25 -2.70 -1.36
CA ARG A 48 -11.25 -3.25 -2.27
C ARG A 48 -11.64 -4.71 -2.56
N PRO A 49 -11.91 -5.07 -3.83
CA PRO A 49 -12.25 -6.45 -4.18
C PRO A 49 -11.16 -7.39 -3.64
N LYS A 50 -11.53 -8.31 -2.74
CA LYS A 50 -10.63 -9.35 -2.25
C LYS A 50 -10.10 -10.12 -3.45
N ARG A 51 -8.80 -9.99 -3.76
CA ARG A 51 -8.12 -10.77 -4.80
C ARG A 51 -8.37 -12.28 -4.68
N TYR A 52 -8.63 -12.76 -3.46
CA TYR A 52 -8.97 -14.16 -3.18
C TYR A 52 -10.29 -14.64 -3.78
N LEU A 53 -11.28 -13.76 -4.01
CA LEU A 53 -12.56 -14.19 -4.58
C LEU A 53 -12.39 -14.62 -6.05
N TYR A 54 -11.50 -13.95 -6.79
CA TYR A 54 -11.18 -14.29 -8.17
C TYR A 54 -10.46 -15.64 -8.32
N HIS A 55 -9.73 -16.08 -7.29
CA HIS A 55 -9.07 -17.39 -7.30
C HIS A 55 -10.05 -18.54 -6.98
N TRP A 56 -11.08 -18.28 -6.16
CA TRP A 56 -12.06 -19.29 -5.73
C TRP A 56 -13.22 -19.52 -6.71
N LEU A 57 -13.55 -18.52 -7.54
CA LEU A 57 -14.69 -18.57 -8.48
C LEU A 57 -14.44 -19.39 -9.75
N GLY A 58 -13.35 -20.16 -9.84
CA GLY A 58 -13.08 -21.01 -11.00
C GLY A 58 -12.96 -20.23 -12.32
N ALA A 59 -12.72 -18.92 -12.24
CA ALA A 59 -12.31 -18.15 -13.41
C ALA A 59 -11.01 -18.78 -13.89
N PRO A 60 -10.93 -19.20 -15.17
CA PRO A 60 -9.71 -19.79 -15.69
C PRO A 60 -8.60 -18.78 -15.42
N ALA A 61 -7.59 -19.22 -14.67
CA ALA A 61 -6.39 -18.42 -14.52
C ALA A 61 -5.97 -17.98 -15.93
N PRO A 62 -5.55 -16.73 -16.16
CA PRO A 62 -5.13 -16.27 -17.48
C PRO A 62 -3.85 -16.96 -17.96
N TYR A 63 -3.36 -17.97 -17.25
CA TYR A 63 -2.18 -18.71 -17.60
C TYR A 63 -2.56 -19.84 -18.56
N PRO A 64 -1.90 -19.93 -19.73
CA PRO A 64 -2.02 -21.11 -20.56
C PRO A 64 -1.60 -22.32 -19.72
N TYR A 65 -2.19 -23.48 -20.05
CA TYR A 65 -1.84 -24.78 -19.48
C TYR A 65 -0.32 -24.85 -19.24
N PRO A 66 0.16 -25.27 -18.05
CA PRO A 66 1.59 -25.31 -17.75
C PRO A 66 2.31 -26.09 -18.85
N ASP A 67 3.43 -25.57 -19.33
CA ASP A 67 4.13 -26.15 -20.48
C ASP A 67 4.56 -27.57 -20.10
N PRO A 68 4.14 -28.62 -20.80
CA PRO A 68 4.57 -29.98 -20.51
C PRO A 68 6.11 -30.16 -20.52
N LEU A 69 6.84 -29.22 -21.13
CA LEU A 69 8.30 -29.22 -21.21
C LEU A 69 8.99 -28.47 -20.07
N GLU A 70 8.26 -27.71 -19.25
CA GLU A 70 8.80 -26.92 -18.13
C GLU A 70 9.64 -27.77 -17.16
N PRO A 71 9.19 -28.98 -16.72
CA PRO A 71 10.01 -29.81 -15.82
C PRO A 71 11.33 -30.26 -16.44
N LYS A 72 11.36 -30.51 -17.75
CA LYS A 72 12.59 -30.88 -18.44
C LYS A 72 13.51 -29.68 -18.61
N ARG A 73 12.94 -28.48 -18.81
CA ARG A 73 13.68 -27.23 -18.87
C ARG A 73 14.38 -26.93 -17.55
N GLU A 74 13.68 -27.06 -16.43
CA GLU A 74 14.27 -26.91 -15.09
C GLU A 74 15.46 -27.86 -14.87
N VAL A 75 15.36 -29.11 -15.32
CA VAL A 75 16.47 -30.07 -15.22
C VAL A 75 17.68 -29.67 -16.07
N CYS A 76 17.48 -29.03 -17.23
CA CYS A 76 18.57 -28.53 -18.05
C CYS A 76 19.20 -27.27 -17.46
N GLU A 77 18.40 -26.33 -16.96
CA GLU A 77 18.87 -25.09 -16.30
C GLU A 77 19.67 -25.38 -15.03
N LEU A 78 19.37 -26.46 -14.32
CA LEU A 78 20.14 -26.92 -13.16
C LEU A 78 21.54 -27.47 -13.52
N ASN A 79 21.80 -27.78 -14.79
CA ASN A 79 23.08 -28.28 -15.26
C ASN A 79 23.77 -27.22 -16.15
N PRO A 80 24.88 -26.60 -15.69
CA PRO A 80 25.50 -25.49 -16.41
C PRO A 80 25.94 -25.86 -17.83
N ASP A 81 26.34 -27.11 -18.07
CA ASP A 81 26.74 -27.56 -19.41
C ASP A 81 25.53 -27.74 -20.34
N CYS A 82 24.39 -28.16 -19.77
CA CYS A 82 23.14 -28.27 -20.54
C CYS A 82 22.55 -26.89 -20.83
N ASP A 83 22.57 -25.99 -19.85
CA ASP A 83 22.06 -24.63 -19.95
C ASP A 83 22.82 -23.81 -21.01
N GLU A 84 24.15 -23.77 -20.92
CA GLU A 84 24.98 -23.11 -21.93
C GLU A 84 24.76 -23.74 -23.32
N LEU A 85 24.65 -25.08 -23.41
CA LEU A 85 24.39 -25.72 -24.71
C LEU A 85 22.99 -25.37 -25.25
N ALA A 86 22.00 -25.22 -24.38
CA ALA A 86 20.64 -24.85 -24.75
C ALA A 86 20.57 -23.46 -25.40
N ASP A 87 21.47 -22.54 -25.04
CA ASP A 87 21.59 -21.22 -25.67
C ASP A 87 22.06 -21.31 -27.13
N HIS A 88 22.88 -22.31 -27.46
CA HIS A 88 23.43 -22.49 -28.82
C HIS A 88 22.55 -23.33 -29.74
N ILE A 89 21.93 -24.40 -29.21
CA ILE A 89 21.20 -25.40 -30.04
C ILE A 89 19.73 -25.57 -29.66
N GLY A 90 19.26 -24.85 -28.65
CA GLY A 90 17.92 -24.96 -28.10
C GLY A 90 17.81 -26.07 -27.04
N PHE A 91 16.98 -25.79 -26.03
CA PHE A 91 16.76 -26.64 -24.87
C PHE A 91 16.40 -28.10 -25.21
N GLN A 92 15.49 -28.36 -26.16
CA GLN A 92 15.05 -29.74 -26.44
C GLN A 92 16.21 -30.62 -26.94
N GLU A 93 17.07 -30.07 -27.79
CA GLU A 93 18.22 -30.80 -28.33
C GLU A 93 19.35 -30.92 -27.29
N ALA A 94 19.60 -29.87 -26.51
CA ALA A 94 20.52 -29.94 -25.38
C ALA A 94 20.09 -31.02 -24.37
N TYR A 95 18.84 -30.98 -23.92
CA TYR A 95 18.28 -31.98 -23.01
C TYR A 95 18.39 -33.40 -23.57
N ARG A 96 18.12 -33.60 -24.88
CA ARG A 96 18.26 -34.90 -25.54
C ARG A 96 19.69 -35.42 -25.51
N ARG A 97 20.70 -34.56 -25.66
CA ARG A 97 22.11 -34.99 -25.64
C ARG A 97 22.61 -35.39 -24.25
N PHE A 98 22.11 -34.73 -23.21
CA PHE A 98 22.51 -35.03 -21.83
C PHE A 98 21.69 -36.16 -21.21
N TYR A 99 20.38 -36.22 -21.47
CA TYR A 99 19.44 -37.08 -20.75
C TYR A 99 18.65 -38.03 -21.66
N GLY A 100 18.79 -37.94 -22.99
CA GLY A 100 18.14 -38.86 -23.92
C GLY A 100 18.87 -40.21 -23.96
N THR A 101 18.11 -41.30 -23.99
CA THR A 101 18.65 -42.62 -24.33
C THR A 101 18.82 -42.68 -25.85
N ALA A 102 20.03 -42.95 -26.33
CA ALA A 102 20.37 -43.07 -27.74
C ALA A 102 19.52 -44.13 -28.48
#